data_AF-A0A4Y2TF41-F1
#
_entry.id   AF-A0A4Y2TF41-F1
#
_cell.length_a   1.000
_cell.length_b   1.000
_cell.length_c   1.000
_cell.angle_alpha   90.00
_cell.angle_beta   90.00
_cell.angle_gamma   90.00
#
_symmetry.space_group_name_H-M   'P 1'
#
loop_
_entity.id
_entity.type
_entity.pdbx_description
1 polymer ?
#
loop_
_entity_poly.entity_id
_entity_poly.type
_entity_poly.pdbx_seq_one_letter_code
_entity_poly.pdbx_strand_id
1 'polypeptide(L)'
;MTQHHAPCGADCDVNLDMLQLYAVPQFPEGVICQQDGAPPHYGNIVREFLDATFPQRWIGRGAAMAWPPRSPDITPLDFYVWGYVKQHVYSEH
;
A
#
# COMPACT_ATOMS: atom_id res chain seq x y z
N MET A 1 20.37 -5.68 13.48
CA MET A 1 19.65 -6.95 13.73
C MET A 1 18.58 -7.07 12.66
N THR A 2 18.88 -7.75 11.57
CA THR A 2 17.90 -8.09 10.54
C THR A 2 16.97 -9.14 11.15
N GLN A 3 15.70 -8.78 11.37
CA GLN A 3 14.71 -9.77 11.74
C GLN A 3 14.45 -10.65 10.51
N HIS A 4 14.96 -11.88 10.53
CA HIS A 4 14.58 -12.89 9.56
C HIS A 4 13.16 -13.35 9.89
N HIS A 5 12.17 -12.69 9.28
CA HIS A 5 10.81 -13.20 9.21
C HIS A 5 10.75 -14.39 8.24
N ALA A 6 9.87 -15.35 8.54
CA ALA A 6 9.58 -16.45 7.63
C ALA A 6 9.12 -15.88 6.27
N PRO A 7 9.56 -16.46 5.14
CA PRO A 7 9.23 -15.92 3.82
C PRO A 7 7.71 -15.95 3.64
N CYS A 8 7.14 -14.77 3.39
CA CYS A 8 5.80 -14.65 2.85
C CYS A 8 5.86 -15.08 1.37
N GLY A 9 4.72 -15.19 0.68
CA GLY A 9 4.77 -15.37 -0.79
C GLY A 9 5.63 -14.26 -1.42
N ALA A 10 6.30 -14.55 -2.55
CA ALA A 10 7.21 -13.60 -3.20
C ALA A 10 6.59 -12.20 -3.42
N ASP A 11 5.27 -12.14 -3.61
CA ASP A 11 4.54 -10.88 -3.84
C ASP A 11 4.47 -9.97 -2.60
N CYS A 12 4.36 -10.52 -1.38
CA CYS A 12 4.32 -9.70 -0.16
C CYS A 12 5.72 -9.19 0.23
N ASP A 13 6.77 -9.96 -0.07
CA ASP A 13 8.15 -9.51 0.14
C ASP A 13 8.46 -8.32 -0.78
N VAL A 14 8.08 -8.41 -2.06
CA VAL A 14 8.20 -7.30 -3.01
C VAL A 14 7.40 -6.08 -2.56
N ASN A 15 6.18 -6.26 -2.06
CA ASN A 15 5.39 -5.13 -1.55
C ASN A 15 6.08 -4.43 -0.38
N LEU A 16 6.62 -5.20 0.58
CA LEU A 16 7.34 -4.64 1.72
C LEU A 16 8.57 -3.84 1.28
N ASP A 17 9.37 -4.38 0.35
CA ASP A 17 10.53 -3.70 -0.22
C ASP A 17 10.12 -2.39 -0.91
N MET A 18 9.03 -2.42 -1.68
CA MET A 18 8.51 -1.23 -2.35
C MET A 18 8.11 -0.13 -1.35
N LEU A 19 7.49 -0.51 -0.24
CA LEU A 19 7.12 0.44 0.82
C LEU A 19 8.35 1.03 1.49
N GLN A 20 9.33 0.20 1.85
CA GLN A 20 10.51 0.63 2.60
C GLN A 20 11.46 1.49 1.76
N LEU A 21 11.70 1.11 0.51
CA LEU A 21 12.73 1.73 -0.32
C LEU A 21 12.22 2.96 -1.07
N TYR A 22 10.96 2.96 -1.50
CA TYR A 22 10.44 3.97 -2.41
C TYR A 22 9.31 4.82 -1.84
N ALA A 23 8.39 4.25 -1.06
CA ALA A 23 7.21 4.99 -0.59
C ALA A 23 7.48 5.77 0.69
N VAL A 24 7.82 5.09 1.79
CA VAL A 24 7.96 5.70 3.13
C VAL A 24 8.94 6.88 3.16
N PRO A 25 10.12 6.83 2.51
CA PRO A 25 11.07 7.96 2.51
C PRO A 25 10.52 9.25 1.88
N GLN A 26 9.46 9.17 1.07
CA GLN A 26 8.86 10.30 0.38
C GLN A 26 7.75 10.98 1.20
N PHE A 27 7.25 10.32 2.25
CA PHE A 27 6.09 10.81 2.97
C PHE A 27 6.47 11.78 4.10
N PRO A 28 5.69 12.87 4.27
CA PRO A 28 5.84 13.72 5.45
C PRO A 28 5.34 13.00 6.70
N GLU A 29 5.76 13.47 7.87
CA GLU A 29 5.23 13.00 9.14
C GLU A 29 3.72 13.24 9.26
N GLY A 30 3.04 12.37 10.01
CA GLY A 30 1.59 12.48 10.25
C GLY A 30 0.69 12.05 9.09
N VAL A 31 1.25 11.58 7.97
CA VAL A 31 0.46 11.04 6.85
C VAL A 31 -0.44 9.87 7.28
N ILE A 32 -1.61 9.76 6.65
CA ILE A 32 -2.45 8.55 6.71
C ILE A 32 -2.17 7.73 5.45
N CYS A 33 -1.69 6.51 5.61
CA CYS A 33 -1.42 5.60 4.50
C CYS A 33 -2.67 4.78 4.17
N GLN A 34 -3.01 4.61 2.89
CA GLN A 34 -4.14 3.75 2.49
C GLN A 34 -3.64 2.68 1.53
N GLN A 35 -3.98 1.42 1.81
CA GLN A 35 -3.79 0.29 0.90
C GLN A 35 -5.12 -0.37 0.56
N ASP A 36 -5.25 -0.83 -0.68
CA ASP A 36 -6.40 -1.60 -1.11
C ASP A 36 -6.36 -3.05 -0.53
N GLY A 37 -7.36 -3.85 -0.89
CA GLY A 37 -7.47 -5.22 -0.42
C GLY A 37 -6.67 -6.26 -1.22
N ALA A 38 -5.71 -5.87 -2.08
CA ALA A 38 -4.99 -6.82 -2.92
C ALA A 38 -4.24 -7.88 -2.10
N PRO A 39 -4.13 -9.14 -2.58
CA PRO A 39 -3.50 -10.22 -1.82
C PRO A 39 -2.10 -9.92 -1.27
N PRO A 40 -1.19 -9.25 -2.02
CA PRO A 40 0.14 -8.91 -1.52
C PRO A 40 0.12 -7.96 -0.32
N HIS A 41 -0.88 -7.09 -0.23
CA HIS A 41 -1.02 -6.07 0.82
C HIS A 41 -1.50 -6.65 2.16
N TYR A 42 -2.03 -7.88 2.15
CA TYR A 42 -2.55 -8.54 3.35
C TYR A 42 -1.51 -9.40 4.08
N GLY A 43 -0.30 -9.55 3.54
CA GLY A 43 0.78 -10.31 4.15
C GLY A 43 1.10 -9.84 5.57
N ASN A 44 1.37 -10.75 6.50
CA ASN A 44 1.65 -10.40 7.91
C ASN A 44 2.81 -9.42 8.03
N ILE A 45 3.89 -9.65 7.27
CA ILE A 45 5.09 -8.80 7.27
C ILE A 45 4.77 -7.36 6.83
N VAL A 46 3.83 -7.19 5.90
CA VAL A 46 3.40 -5.87 5.41
C VAL A 46 2.58 -5.17 6.49
N ARG A 47 1.63 -5.89 7.12
CA ARG A 47 0.78 -5.32 8.17
C ARG A 47 1.57 -4.93 9.41
N GLU A 48 2.50 -5.78 9.87
CA GLU A 48 3.38 -5.48 11.00
C GLU A 48 4.25 -4.25 10.72
N PHE A 49 4.78 -4.12 9.50
CA PHE A 49 5.51 -2.94 9.08
C PHE A 49 4.65 -1.67 9.07
N LEU A 50 3.41 -1.76 8.58
CA LEU A 50 2.48 -0.63 8.55
C LEU A 50 2.02 -0.22 9.95
N ASP A 51 1.79 -1.16 10.86
CA ASP A 51 1.46 -0.87 12.26
C ASP A 51 2.61 -0.15 12.99
N ALA A 52 3.85 -0.52 12.69
CA ALA A 52 5.04 0.13 13.26
C ALA A 52 5.31 1.53 12.65
N THR A 53 5.11 1.68 11.34
CA THR A 53 5.45 2.91 10.61
C THR A 53 4.33 3.95 10.67
N PHE A 54 3.07 3.50 10.68
CA PHE A 54 1.87 4.34 10.66
C PHE A 54 0.89 3.92 11.78
N PRO A 55 1.29 3.98 13.07
CA PRO A 55 0.45 3.54 14.17
C PRO A 55 -0.88 4.29 14.17
N GLN A 56 -1.99 3.54 14.06
CA GLN A 56 -3.36 4.08 13.94
C GLN A 56 -3.56 5.08 12.78
N ARG A 57 -2.64 5.11 11.81
CA ARG A 57 -2.63 6.02 10.67
C ARG A 57 -2.48 5.26 9.35
N TRP A 58 -2.93 4.01 9.29
CA TRP A 58 -3.09 3.34 8.02
C TRP A 58 -4.46 2.69 7.89
N ILE A 59 -4.95 2.68 6.66
CA ILE A 59 -6.25 2.19 6.25
C ILE A 59 -6.00 1.02 5.30
N GLY A 60 -6.66 -0.11 5.54
CA GLY A 60 -6.48 -1.29 4.71
C GLY A 60 -7.13 -2.53 5.29
N ARG A 61 -6.95 -3.65 4.60
CA ARG A 61 -7.48 -4.93 5.07
C ARG A 61 -6.69 -5.42 6.30
N GLY A 62 -7.37 -5.50 7.44
CA GLY A 62 -6.76 -5.92 8.72
C GLY A 62 -6.07 -4.79 9.49
N ALA A 63 -6.22 -3.53 9.06
CA ALA A 63 -5.83 -2.35 9.82
C ALA A 63 -6.86 -2.02 10.92
N ALA A 64 -6.47 -1.16 11.87
CA ALA A 64 -7.41 -0.58 12.83
C ALA A 64 -8.52 0.24 12.11
N MET A 65 -8.15 0.96 11.05
CA MET A 65 -9.10 1.58 10.12
C MET A 65 -9.34 0.64 8.93
N ALA A 66 -10.34 -0.24 9.06
CA ALA A 66 -10.61 -1.24 8.02
C ALA A 66 -11.13 -0.60 6.72
N TRP A 67 -10.56 -1.01 5.58
CA TRP A 67 -11.09 -0.66 4.26
C TRP A 67 -12.16 -1.67 3.80
N PRO A 68 -13.29 -1.22 3.22
CA PRO A 68 -14.32 -2.13 2.74
C PRO A 68 -13.81 -3.04 1.60
N PRO A 69 -14.24 -4.31 1.57
CA PRO A 69 -13.83 -5.24 0.53
C PRO A 69 -14.46 -4.88 -0.82
N ARG A 70 -13.67 -5.01 -1.91
CA ARG A 70 -14.10 -4.77 -3.29
C ARG A 70 -14.58 -3.33 -3.56
N SER A 71 -13.87 -2.35 -3.02
CA SER A 71 -14.11 -0.93 -3.26
C SER A 71 -12.96 -0.23 -4.01
N PRO A 72 -12.63 -0.64 -5.26
CA PRO A 72 -11.66 0.07 -6.09
C PRO A 72 -12.16 1.44 -6.57
N ASP A 73 -13.47 1.70 -6.45
CA ASP A 73 -14.12 2.96 -6.74
C ASP A 73 -13.86 4.05 -5.68
N ILE A 74 -13.32 3.67 -4.52
CA ILE A 74 -13.10 4.58 -3.39
C ILE A 74 -11.59 4.88 -3.21
N THR A 75 -10.69 4.24 -3.96
CA THR A 75 -9.27 4.59 -3.99
C THR A 75 -9.07 5.70 -5.04
N PRO A 76 -8.62 6.92 -4.64
CA PRO A 76 -8.43 8.02 -5.60
C PRO A 76 -7.46 7.68 -6.75
N LEU A 77 -6.52 6.76 -6.48
CA LEU A 77 -5.57 6.26 -7.46
C LEU A 77 -6.26 5.51 -8.60
N ASP A 78 -7.18 4.58 -8.28
CA ASP A 78 -7.87 3.76 -9.27
C ASP A 78 -9.04 4.50 -9.92
N PHE A 79 -9.78 5.29 -9.14
CA PHE A 79 -10.93 6.06 -9.64
C PHE A 79 -10.51 7.19 -10.60
N TYR A 80 -9.42 7.89 -10.31
CA TYR A 80 -9.05 9.11 -11.05
C TYR A 80 -7.64 9.05 -11.66
N VAL A 81 -6.60 8.87 -10.83
CA VAL A 81 -5.21 9.08 -11.27
C VAL A 81 -4.85 8.15 -12.42
N TRP A 82 -5.23 6.87 -12.35
CA TRP A 82 -4.88 5.92 -13.40
C TRP A 82 -5.62 6.19 -14.71
N GLY A 83 -6.85 6.70 -14.65
CA GLY A 83 -7.58 7.20 -15.83
C GLY A 83 -6.87 8.40 -16.46
N TYR A 84 -6.49 9.38 -15.64
CA TYR A 84 -5.77 10.57 -16.07
C TYR A 84 -4.41 10.25 -16.71
N VAL A 85 -3.60 9.41 -16.06
CA VAL A 85 -2.27 9.02 -16.54
C VAL A 85 -2.40 8.27 -17.87
N LYS A 86 -3.33 7.30 -17.98
CA LYS A 86 -3.60 6.61 -19.25
C LYS A 86 -3.94 7.61 -20.36
N GLN A 87 -4.84 8.55 -20.09
CA GLN A 87 -5.22 9.56 -21.10
C GLN A 87 -4.01 10.37 -21.59
N HIS A 88 -3.11 10.78 -20.70
CA HIS A 88 -1.91 11.55 -21.05
C HIS A 88 -0.86 10.72 -21.80
N VAL A 89 -0.65 9.46 -21.41
CA VAL A 89 0.28 8.58 -22.11
C VAL A 89 -0.20 8.26 -23.52
N TYR A 90 -1.50 8.07 -23.70
CA TYR A 90 -2.08 7.75 -25.01
C TYR A 90 -2.44 8.98 -25.86
N SER A 91 -2.35 10.21 -25.34
CA SER A 91 -2.58 11.43 -26.13
C SER A 91 -1.39 11.87 -26.98
N GLU A 92 -0.20 11.30 -26.75
CA GLU A 92 1.05 11.60 -27.48
C GLU A 92 1.22 10.75 -28.77
N HIS A 93 0.11 10.35 -29.41
CA HIS A 93 0.09 9.65 -30.70
C HIS A 93 -0.85 10.33 -31.70
#